data_AF-Q1GX08-F1
#
_entry.id   AF-Q1GX08-F1
#
_cell.length_a   1.000
_cell.length_b   1.000
_cell.length_c   1.000
_cell.angle_alpha   90.00
_cell.angle_beta   90.00
_cell.angle_gamma   90.00
#
_symmetry.space_group_name_H-M   'P 1'
#
loop_
_entity.id
_entity.type
_entity.pdbx_description
1 polymer ?
#
loop_
_entity_poly.entity_id
_entity_poly.type
_entity_poly.pdbx_seq_one_letter_code
_entity_poly.pdbx_strand_id
1 'polypeptide(L)'
;MQQNLVSLREHRELGDVAWLRDLDAGLAVAAEQRKPVLLLFQEVPGCSTCVRFGQDVLTHPLMVELIADRFVPVAIFNNRPGADAEILRRFDEPSWNNPVVRFLGPDGAELLPKLADRYDAPALHQKIVAVLELLGGDVPGYFRLLGRDLLIENGLSKSATYTTPCFWSGETSLAQHPAVITTDAGWIDGEEVVQVHFDPRAAARSELDAYAHEEGFGAIDSGGFALDGEPQFYLRKNAARHLPLTPAQRTQINLAIPYRTPLADFLSPQQCAWLANPRLEAPGENEAYRKDIRESRPVLAQRLGLVEKET
;
A
#
# COMPACT_ATOMS: atom_id res chain seq x y z
N MET A 1 -11.51 -29.74 4.25
CA MET A 1 -11.49 -29.46 2.80
C MET A 1 -10.16 -28.82 2.49
N GLN A 2 -9.35 -29.39 1.61
CA GLN A 2 -8.10 -28.76 1.19
C GLN A 2 -8.49 -27.50 0.40
N GLN A 3 -8.18 -26.32 0.93
CA GLN A 3 -8.47 -25.07 0.21
C GLN A 3 -7.53 -25.02 -0.99
N ASN A 4 -8.06 -25.23 -2.19
CA ASN A 4 -7.31 -25.04 -3.43
C ASN A 4 -7.06 -23.54 -3.61
N LEU A 5 -5.96 -23.07 -3.02
CA LEU A 5 -5.47 -21.71 -3.15
C LEU A 5 -4.59 -21.60 -4.40
N VAL A 6 -4.72 -20.50 -5.13
CA VAL A 6 -3.85 -20.15 -6.26
C VAL A 6 -3.31 -18.72 -6.13
N SER A 7 -2.16 -18.41 -6.74
CA SER A 7 -1.52 -17.08 -6.67
C SER A 7 -0.55 -16.84 -7.83
N LEU A 8 0.28 -15.79 -7.76
CA LEU A 8 1.36 -15.45 -8.70
C LEU A 8 2.26 -16.66 -9.01
N ARG A 9 2.50 -17.53 -8.03
CA ARG A 9 3.32 -18.74 -8.19
C ARG A 9 2.80 -19.65 -9.31
N GLU A 10 1.50 -19.63 -9.54
CA GLU A 10 0.83 -20.43 -10.57
C GLU A 10 0.41 -19.57 -11.77
N HIS A 11 -0.05 -18.34 -11.53
CA HIS A 11 -0.67 -17.47 -12.53
C HIS A 11 -0.29 -16.01 -12.33
N ARG A 12 0.39 -15.42 -13.33
CA ARG A 12 0.90 -14.04 -13.25
C ARG A 12 -0.19 -12.98 -13.08
N GLU A 13 -1.38 -13.28 -13.56
CA GLU A 13 -2.57 -12.44 -13.52
C GLU A 13 -3.16 -12.30 -12.12
N LEU A 14 -2.77 -13.15 -11.17
CA LEU A 14 -3.38 -13.17 -9.83
C LEU A 14 -2.59 -12.40 -8.76
N GLY A 15 -1.35 -11.99 -9.06
CA GLY A 15 -0.49 -11.33 -8.09
C GLY A 15 -0.26 -12.17 -6.83
N ASP A 16 0.26 -11.56 -5.77
CA ASP A 16 0.69 -12.27 -4.55
C ASP A 16 -0.47 -12.57 -3.58
N VAL A 17 -1.71 -12.24 -3.95
CA VAL A 17 -2.90 -12.64 -3.19
C VAL A 17 -3.13 -14.15 -3.34
N ALA A 18 -3.42 -14.83 -2.24
CA ALA A 18 -3.81 -16.24 -2.23
C ALA A 18 -5.33 -16.35 -2.46
N TRP A 19 -5.75 -16.80 -3.63
CA TRP A 19 -7.15 -16.83 -4.06
C TRP A 19 -7.77 -18.21 -3.89
N LEU A 20 -8.96 -18.27 -3.30
CA LEU A 20 -9.83 -19.44 -3.44
C LEU A 20 -10.38 -19.52 -4.87
N ARG A 21 -10.66 -20.73 -5.33
CA ARG A 21 -11.19 -21.01 -6.68
C ARG A 21 -12.67 -21.41 -6.73
N ASP A 22 -13.32 -21.44 -5.58
CA ASP A 22 -14.73 -21.82 -5.43
C ASP A 22 -15.47 -20.74 -4.62
N LEU A 23 -16.49 -20.13 -5.24
CA LEU A 23 -17.23 -19.04 -4.63
C LEU A 23 -18.11 -19.50 -3.47
N ASP A 24 -18.75 -20.67 -3.55
CA ASP A 24 -19.64 -21.12 -2.50
C ASP A 24 -18.84 -21.51 -1.24
N ALA A 25 -17.67 -22.13 -1.42
CA ALA A 25 -16.70 -22.33 -0.34
C ALA A 25 -16.19 -21.00 0.21
N GLY A 26 -15.89 -20.03 -0.66
CA GLY A 26 -15.50 -18.68 -0.26
C GLY A 26 -16.56 -17.97 0.59
N LEU A 27 -17.84 -18.08 0.20
CA LEU A 27 -18.97 -17.53 0.95
C LEU A 27 -19.16 -18.24 2.30
N ALA A 28 -18.95 -19.55 2.37
CA ALA A 28 -18.98 -20.26 3.64
C ALA A 28 -17.89 -19.76 4.61
N VAL A 29 -16.66 -19.58 4.12
CA VAL A 29 -15.55 -18.99 4.90
C VAL A 29 -15.85 -17.53 5.29
N ALA A 30 -16.43 -16.75 4.37
CA ALA A 30 -16.81 -15.36 4.60
C ALA A 30 -17.84 -15.23 5.71
N ALA A 31 -18.88 -16.08 5.70
CA ALA A 31 -19.90 -16.12 6.74
C ALA A 31 -19.31 -16.54 8.10
N GLU A 32 -18.43 -17.55 8.13
CA GLU A 32 -17.76 -18.02 9.35
C GLU A 32 -16.86 -16.94 9.97
N GLN A 33 -16.02 -16.31 9.15
CA GLN A 33 -15.06 -15.29 9.61
C GLN A 33 -15.67 -13.89 9.73
N ARG A 34 -16.92 -13.70 9.27
CA ARG A 34 -17.60 -12.41 9.15
C ARG A 34 -16.78 -11.39 8.34
N LYS A 35 -16.16 -11.85 7.25
CA LYS A 35 -15.37 -11.02 6.34
C LYS A 35 -16.09 -10.85 5.00
N PRO A 36 -15.99 -9.69 4.34
CA PRO A 36 -16.44 -9.55 2.96
C PRO A 36 -15.63 -10.42 1.99
N VAL A 37 -16.21 -10.73 0.84
CA VAL A 37 -15.53 -11.41 -0.27
C VAL A 37 -15.00 -10.37 -1.27
N LEU A 38 -13.73 -10.50 -1.63
CA LEU A 38 -13.14 -9.82 -2.79
C LEU A 38 -13.19 -10.82 -3.95
N LEU A 39 -14.13 -10.63 -4.89
CA LEU A 39 -14.37 -11.55 -5.99
C LEU A 39 -13.75 -11.02 -7.29
N LEU A 40 -12.71 -11.68 -7.78
CA LEU A 40 -12.00 -11.34 -9.00
C LEU A 40 -12.45 -12.24 -10.16
N PHE A 41 -13.00 -11.66 -11.22
CA PHE A 41 -13.17 -12.32 -12.51
C PHE A 41 -11.98 -11.93 -13.40
N GLN A 42 -11.19 -12.92 -13.82
CA GLN A 42 -9.92 -12.70 -14.51
C GLN A 42 -9.71 -13.74 -15.61
N GLU A 43 -9.18 -13.33 -16.75
CA GLU A 43 -8.74 -14.26 -17.78
C GLU A 43 -7.41 -14.91 -17.36
N VAL A 44 -7.33 -16.25 -17.32
CA VAL A 44 -6.11 -16.96 -16.90
C VAL A 44 -5.84 -18.20 -17.80
N PRO A 45 -4.74 -18.22 -18.58
CA PRO A 45 -3.83 -17.09 -18.83
C PRO A 45 -4.58 -15.97 -19.57
N GLY A 46 -4.18 -14.73 -19.33
CA GLY A 46 -4.86 -13.54 -19.85
C GLY A 46 -3.96 -12.62 -20.68
N CYS A 47 -4.58 -11.59 -21.27
CA CYS A 47 -3.86 -10.57 -22.02
C CYS A 47 -2.97 -9.67 -21.11
N SER A 48 -2.25 -8.72 -21.73
CA SER A 48 -1.36 -7.81 -21.01
C SER A 48 -2.06 -6.98 -19.92
N THR A 49 -3.34 -6.64 -20.09
CA THR A 49 -4.14 -5.97 -19.05
C THR A 49 -4.31 -6.86 -17.83
N CYS A 50 -4.63 -8.15 -18.02
CA CYS A 50 -4.78 -9.11 -16.92
C CYS A 50 -3.47 -9.31 -16.16
N VAL A 51 -2.37 -9.47 -16.90
CA VAL A 51 -1.03 -9.62 -16.32
C VAL A 51 -0.62 -8.36 -15.55
N ARG A 52 -0.81 -7.16 -16.12
CA ARG A 52 -0.48 -5.90 -15.43
C ARG A 52 -1.33 -5.68 -14.20
N PHE A 53 -2.63 -5.98 -14.24
CA PHE A 53 -3.47 -5.90 -13.04
C PHE A 53 -2.94 -6.83 -11.94
N GLY A 54 -2.60 -8.08 -12.27
CA GLY A 54 -1.94 -8.99 -11.35
C GLY A 54 -0.63 -8.43 -10.79
N GLN A 55 0.25 -7.94 -11.65
CA GLN A 55 1.63 -7.60 -11.30
C GLN A 55 1.83 -6.19 -10.71
N ASP A 56 0.97 -5.23 -11.04
CA ASP A 56 1.11 -3.84 -10.62
C ASP A 56 0.16 -3.51 -9.45
N VAL A 57 -0.98 -4.19 -9.37
CA VAL A 57 -2.02 -3.92 -8.36
C VAL A 57 -2.02 -4.98 -7.25
N LEU A 58 -1.96 -6.26 -7.61
CA LEU A 58 -2.14 -7.38 -6.68
C LEU A 58 -0.83 -7.93 -6.10
N THR A 59 0.29 -7.23 -6.27
CA THR A 59 1.61 -7.59 -5.67
C THR A 59 2.08 -6.60 -4.61
N HIS A 60 1.49 -5.40 -4.51
CA HIS A 60 1.94 -4.42 -3.53
C HIS A 60 1.79 -5.03 -2.12
N PRO A 61 2.85 -5.13 -1.30
CA PRO A 61 2.79 -5.93 -0.09
C PRO A 61 1.74 -5.49 0.94
N LEU A 62 1.55 -4.18 1.12
CA LEU A 62 0.50 -3.63 1.98
C LEU A 62 -0.92 -3.84 1.43
N MET A 63 -1.08 -3.93 0.10
CA MET A 63 -2.37 -4.25 -0.54
C MET A 63 -2.71 -5.72 -0.29
N VAL A 64 -1.76 -6.61 -0.59
CA VAL A 64 -1.88 -8.06 -0.39
C VAL A 64 -2.19 -8.38 1.07
N GLU A 65 -1.45 -7.79 1.99
CA GLU A 65 -1.64 -8.01 3.43
C GLU A 65 -3.01 -7.54 3.91
N LEU A 66 -3.50 -6.37 3.45
CA LEU A 66 -4.84 -5.93 3.80
C LEU A 66 -5.91 -6.89 3.24
N ILE A 67 -5.78 -7.33 1.99
CA ILE A 67 -6.73 -8.27 1.38
C ILE A 67 -6.77 -9.57 2.18
N ALA A 68 -5.62 -10.13 2.54
CA ALA A 68 -5.54 -11.34 3.36
C ALA A 68 -6.12 -11.15 4.78
N ASP A 69 -5.91 -9.99 5.39
CA ASP A 69 -6.41 -9.69 6.74
C ASP A 69 -7.93 -9.46 6.75
N ARG A 70 -8.46 -8.72 5.77
CA ARG A 70 -9.82 -8.16 5.84
C ARG A 70 -10.83 -8.80 4.88
N PHE A 71 -10.41 -9.57 3.91
CA PHE A 71 -11.29 -10.17 2.91
C PHE A 71 -11.10 -11.68 2.82
N VAL A 72 -12.10 -12.34 2.25
CA VAL A 72 -11.96 -13.67 1.64
C VAL A 72 -11.75 -13.46 0.14
N PRO A 73 -10.52 -13.60 -0.38
CA PRO A 73 -10.24 -13.47 -1.82
C PRO A 73 -10.70 -14.72 -2.57
N VAL A 74 -11.53 -14.52 -3.60
CA VAL A 74 -11.98 -15.58 -4.52
C VAL A 74 -11.70 -15.13 -5.95
N ALA A 75 -11.03 -15.98 -6.74
CA ALA A 75 -10.86 -15.75 -8.18
C ALA A 75 -11.80 -16.67 -8.95
N ILE A 76 -12.33 -16.19 -10.07
CA ILE A 76 -13.12 -16.91 -11.08
C ILE A 76 -12.42 -16.70 -12.43
N PHE A 77 -12.10 -17.79 -13.13
CA PHE A 77 -11.39 -17.69 -14.40
C PHE A 77 -12.41 -17.48 -15.51
N ASN A 78 -12.47 -16.27 -16.05
CA ASN A 78 -13.56 -15.87 -16.95
C ASN A 78 -13.46 -16.45 -18.37
N ASN A 79 -12.49 -17.32 -18.63
CA ASN A 79 -12.26 -17.98 -19.92
C ASN A 79 -12.33 -19.51 -19.82
N ARG A 80 -12.84 -20.05 -18.69
CA ARG A 80 -12.95 -21.49 -18.46
C ARG A 80 -14.41 -21.97 -18.47
N PRO A 81 -14.70 -23.12 -19.09
CA PRO A 81 -16.01 -23.75 -18.98
C PRO A 81 -16.22 -24.36 -17.59
N GLY A 82 -17.41 -24.90 -17.34
CA GLY A 82 -17.73 -25.58 -16.08
C GLY A 82 -18.11 -24.62 -14.96
N ALA A 83 -17.63 -24.88 -13.75
CA ALA A 83 -18.00 -24.13 -12.54
C ALA A 83 -17.75 -22.61 -12.68
N ASP A 84 -16.62 -22.19 -13.27
CA ASP A 84 -16.35 -20.76 -13.51
C ASP A 84 -17.43 -20.11 -14.41
N ALA A 85 -17.85 -20.80 -15.48
CA ALA A 85 -18.90 -20.33 -16.40
C ALA A 85 -20.30 -20.30 -15.76
N GLU A 86 -20.55 -21.14 -14.75
CA GLU A 86 -21.77 -21.07 -13.94
C GLU A 86 -21.79 -19.80 -13.09
N ILE A 87 -20.67 -19.46 -12.46
CA ILE A 87 -20.55 -18.23 -11.66
C ILE A 87 -20.63 -16.99 -12.55
N LEU A 88 -20.00 -16.97 -13.73
CA LEU A 88 -20.14 -15.88 -14.70
C LEU A 88 -21.62 -15.59 -15.02
N ARG A 89 -22.42 -16.63 -15.28
CA ARG A 89 -23.87 -16.49 -15.53
C ARG A 89 -24.64 -15.97 -14.31
N ARG A 90 -24.25 -16.36 -13.10
CA ARG A 90 -24.88 -15.88 -11.85
C ARG A 90 -24.70 -14.38 -11.66
N PHE A 91 -23.57 -13.83 -12.09
CA PHE A 91 -23.25 -12.39 -11.94
C PHE A 91 -23.45 -11.56 -13.20
N ASP A 92 -23.93 -12.18 -14.30
CA ASP A 92 -24.03 -11.56 -15.62
C ASP A 92 -22.69 -10.93 -16.06
N GLU A 93 -21.59 -11.65 -15.86
CA GLU A 93 -20.25 -11.23 -16.29
C GLU A 93 -19.88 -11.88 -17.62
N PRO A 94 -19.27 -11.12 -18.56
CA PRO A 94 -18.84 -11.64 -19.83
C PRO A 94 -17.62 -12.56 -19.68
N SER A 95 -17.57 -13.58 -20.52
CA SER A 95 -16.35 -14.37 -20.71
C SER A 95 -15.31 -13.61 -21.54
N TRP A 96 -14.03 -13.94 -21.38
CA TRP A 96 -12.93 -13.35 -22.17
C TRP A 96 -12.89 -11.82 -22.12
N ASN A 97 -12.99 -11.27 -20.91
CA ASN A 97 -12.96 -9.82 -20.66
C ASN A 97 -11.79 -9.44 -19.73
N ASN A 98 -11.51 -8.15 -19.68
CA ASN A 98 -10.61 -7.53 -18.72
C ASN A 98 -11.01 -7.83 -17.26
N PRO A 99 -10.08 -7.64 -16.29
CA PRO A 99 -10.34 -7.90 -14.88
C PRO A 99 -11.59 -7.19 -14.37
N VAL A 100 -12.45 -7.90 -13.63
CA VAL A 100 -13.57 -7.28 -12.91
C VAL A 100 -13.49 -7.69 -11.45
N VAL A 101 -13.55 -6.72 -10.54
CA VAL A 101 -13.58 -6.99 -9.10
C VAL A 101 -14.96 -6.63 -8.54
N ARG A 102 -15.61 -7.60 -7.91
CA ARG A 102 -16.85 -7.41 -7.14
C ARG A 102 -16.57 -7.50 -5.65
N PHE A 103 -17.40 -6.83 -4.86
CA PHE A 103 -17.27 -6.73 -3.41
C PHE A 103 -18.56 -7.25 -2.78
N LEU A 104 -18.49 -8.42 -2.14
CA LEU A 104 -19.67 -9.05 -1.55
C LEU A 104 -19.59 -9.02 -0.02
N GLY A 105 -20.74 -8.93 0.63
CA GLY A 105 -20.87 -9.10 2.07
C GLY A 105 -20.64 -10.56 2.48
N PRO A 106 -20.54 -10.83 3.80
CA PRO A 106 -20.45 -12.20 4.31
C PRO A 106 -21.64 -13.09 3.93
N ASP A 107 -22.77 -12.50 3.58
CA ASP A 107 -24.00 -13.15 3.11
C ASP A 107 -24.04 -13.32 1.57
N GLY A 108 -23.03 -12.82 0.85
CA GLY A 108 -22.95 -12.84 -0.60
C GLY A 108 -23.70 -11.72 -1.32
N ALA A 109 -24.30 -10.78 -0.59
CA ALA A 109 -24.93 -9.59 -1.19
C ALA A 109 -23.89 -8.60 -1.71
N GLU A 110 -24.16 -7.88 -2.79
CA GLU A 110 -23.24 -6.85 -3.30
C GLU A 110 -23.19 -5.64 -2.39
N LEU A 111 -21.98 -5.23 -2.02
CA LEU A 111 -21.74 -4.08 -1.14
C LEU A 111 -21.58 -2.78 -1.92
N LEU A 112 -20.85 -2.83 -3.04
CA LEU A 112 -20.49 -1.68 -3.86
C LEU A 112 -20.59 -2.02 -5.34
N PRO A 113 -20.75 -1.01 -6.23
CA PRO A 113 -20.58 -1.22 -7.65
C PRO A 113 -19.21 -1.84 -7.95
N LYS A 114 -19.19 -2.77 -8.91
CA LYS A 114 -17.96 -3.44 -9.35
C LYS A 114 -16.88 -2.46 -9.80
N LEU A 115 -15.62 -2.87 -9.67
CA LEU A 115 -14.49 -2.22 -10.32
C LEU A 115 -14.31 -2.86 -11.69
N ALA A 116 -14.62 -2.10 -12.73
CA ALA A 116 -14.42 -2.44 -14.14
C ALA A 116 -13.88 -1.19 -14.85
N ASP A 117 -13.22 -1.38 -15.99
CA ASP A 117 -12.69 -0.29 -16.84
C ASP A 117 -11.66 0.63 -16.16
N ARG A 118 -11.19 0.24 -14.97
CA ARG A 118 -10.09 0.88 -14.24
C ARG A 118 -9.26 -0.20 -13.54
N TYR A 119 -8.01 -0.34 -13.99
CA TYR A 119 -7.11 -1.44 -13.62
C TYR A 119 -5.87 -0.94 -12.87
N ASP A 120 -6.05 0.15 -12.11
CA ASP A 120 -4.99 0.83 -11.36
C ASP A 120 -5.12 0.60 -9.85
N ALA A 121 -3.99 0.61 -9.15
CA ALA A 121 -3.93 0.39 -7.71
C ALA A 121 -4.71 1.44 -6.89
N PRO A 122 -4.70 2.75 -7.24
CA PRO A 122 -5.56 3.74 -6.59
C PRO A 122 -7.05 3.36 -6.64
N ALA A 123 -7.56 2.84 -7.75
CA ALA A 123 -8.97 2.47 -7.88
C ALA A 123 -9.34 1.29 -6.98
N LEU A 124 -8.50 0.25 -6.91
CA LEU A 124 -8.72 -0.88 -6.01
C LEU A 124 -8.63 -0.42 -4.54
N HIS A 125 -7.63 0.39 -4.20
CA HIS A 125 -7.47 0.98 -2.86
C HIS A 125 -8.75 1.71 -2.43
N GLN A 126 -9.26 2.61 -3.27
CA GLN A 126 -10.48 3.39 -3.00
C GLN A 126 -11.70 2.49 -2.76
N LYS A 127 -11.87 1.42 -3.56
CA LYS A 127 -12.98 0.49 -3.38
C LYS A 127 -12.85 -0.29 -2.08
N ILE A 128 -11.64 -0.76 -1.74
CA ILE A 128 -11.40 -1.45 -0.48
C ILE A 128 -11.69 -0.53 0.72
N VAL A 129 -11.22 0.72 0.68
CA VAL A 129 -11.54 1.74 1.70
C VAL A 129 -13.05 1.89 1.85
N ALA A 130 -13.77 2.07 0.75
CA ALA A 130 -15.22 2.23 0.78
C ALA A 130 -15.95 1.00 1.34
N VAL A 131 -15.46 -0.23 1.10
CA VAL A 131 -16.02 -1.44 1.73
C VAL A 131 -15.81 -1.42 3.23
N LEU A 132 -14.59 -1.12 3.69
CA LEU A 132 -14.29 -1.09 5.13
C LEU A 132 -15.17 -0.06 5.85
N GLU A 133 -15.29 1.14 5.28
CA GLU A 133 -16.13 2.22 5.83
C GLU A 133 -17.62 1.85 5.83
N LEU A 134 -18.13 1.24 4.75
CA LEU A 134 -19.52 0.78 4.66
C LEU A 134 -19.86 -0.27 5.73
N LEU A 135 -18.92 -1.16 6.02
CA LEU A 135 -19.09 -2.19 7.05
C LEU A 135 -18.86 -1.67 8.48
N GLY A 136 -18.66 -0.36 8.64
CA GLY A 136 -18.41 0.28 9.94
C GLY A 136 -17.03 -0.05 10.53
N GLY A 137 -16.10 -0.55 9.72
CA GLY A 137 -14.74 -0.84 10.12
C GLY A 137 -13.81 0.36 9.91
N ASP A 138 -12.82 0.50 10.80
CA ASP A 138 -11.76 1.48 10.60
C ASP A 138 -10.81 1.04 9.47
N VAL A 139 -10.49 1.98 8.58
CA VAL A 139 -9.39 1.81 7.63
C VAL A 139 -8.06 1.95 8.39
N PRO A 140 -7.21 0.91 8.42
CA PRO A 140 -5.93 0.96 9.12
C PRO A 140 -5.05 2.10 8.61
N GLY A 141 -4.33 2.77 9.52
CA GLY A 141 -3.51 3.93 9.17
C GLY A 141 -2.44 3.61 8.11
N TYR A 142 -1.78 2.46 8.20
CA TYR A 142 -0.82 2.00 7.16
C TYR A 142 -1.46 1.91 5.76
N PHE A 143 -2.74 1.55 5.67
CA PHE A 143 -3.44 1.42 4.40
C PHE A 143 -3.90 2.79 3.89
N ARG A 144 -4.25 3.73 4.78
CA ARG A 144 -4.43 5.14 4.39
C ARG A 144 -3.13 5.71 3.81
N LEU A 145 -1.98 5.41 4.42
CA LEU A 145 -0.66 5.83 3.93
C LEU A 145 -0.33 5.23 2.56
N LEU A 146 -0.61 3.94 2.34
CA LEU A 146 -0.50 3.32 1.01
C LEU A 146 -1.29 4.13 -0.04
N GLY A 147 -2.53 4.53 0.29
CA GLY A 147 -3.34 5.36 -0.60
C GLY A 147 -2.64 6.66 -1.01
N ARG A 148 -1.84 7.25 -0.12
CA ARG A 148 -1.06 8.46 -0.40
C ARG A 148 0.16 8.16 -1.28
N ASP A 149 0.89 7.09 -1.00
CA ASP A 149 2.00 6.63 -1.86
C ASP A 149 1.53 6.37 -3.29
N LEU A 150 0.36 5.73 -3.45
CA LEU A 150 -0.24 5.47 -4.76
C LEU A 150 -0.55 6.75 -5.55
N LEU A 151 -0.80 7.89 -4.91
CA LEU A 151 -0.94 9.17 -5.63
C LEU A 151 0.38 9.62 -6.23
N ILE A 152 1.50 9.39 -5.53
CA ILE A 152 2.84 9.70 -6.05
C ILE A 152 3.17 8.77 -7.21
N GLU A 153 3.01 7.46 -7.01
CA GLU A 153 3.31 6.42 -8.01
C GLU A 153 2.52 6.60 -9.33
N ASN A 154 1.32 7.19 -9.25
CA ASN A 154 0.45 7.42 -10.42
C ASN A 154 0.49 8.87 -10.94
N GLY A 155 1.45 9.70 -10.50
CA GLY A 155 1.60 11.07 -11.00
C GLY A 155 0.44 12.02 -10.63
N LEU A 156 -0.31 11.69 -9.59
CA LEU A 156 -1.44 12.48 -9.08
C LEU A 156 -1.05 13.43 -7.95
N SER A 157 0.16 13.28 -7.39
CA SER A 157 0.74 14.23 -6.43
C SER A 157 1.42 15.42 -7.13
N LYS A 158 1.67 16.48 -6.37
CA LYS A 158 2.56 17.59 -6.78
C LYS A 158 3.74 17.68 -5.82
N SER A 159 4.80 18.37 -6.24
CA SER A 159 5.96 18.62 -5.40
C SER A 159 6.17 20.12 -5.13
N ALA A 160 6.84 20.39 -4.01
CA ALA A 160 7.31 21.70 -3.61
C ALA A 160 8.64 21.55 -2.86
N THR A 161 9.47 22.59 -2.87
CA THR A 161 10.75 22.57 -2.14
C THR A 161 10.85 23.81 -1.29
N TYR A 162 11.33 23.65 -0.06
CA TYR A 162 11.44 24.72 0.92
C TYR A 162 12.84 24.77 1.52
N THR A 163 13.42 25.97 1.65
CA THR A 163 14.62 26.19 2.47
C THR A 163 14.30 25.96 3.93
N THR A 164 15.26 25.44 4.67
CA THR A 164 15.11 25.18 6.10
C THR A 164 16.41 25.53 6.81
N PRO A 165 16.38 26.14 8.02
CA PRO A 165 17.60 26.33 8.81
C PRO A 165 18.26 25.02 9.29
N CYS A 166 17.44 23.98 9.43
CA CYS A 166 17.86 22.60 9.66
C CYS A 166 16.82 21.67 9.02
N PHE A 167 17.20 21.02 7.93
CA PHE A 167 16.33 20.15 7.15
C PHE A 167 15.79 18.94 7.92
N TRP A 168 16.50 18.41 8.94
CA TRP A 168 15.95 17.35 9.79
C TRP A 168 14.72 17.80 10.60
N SER A 169 14.76 19.01 11.17
CA SER A 169 13.57 19.59 11.81
C SER A 169 12.54 20.03 10.77
N GLY A 170 12.99 20.51 9.62
CA GLY A 170 12.15 20.90 8.49
C GLY A 170 11.30 19.75 7.95
N GLU A 171 11.84 18.54 7.83
CA GLU A 171 11.09 17.33 7.46
C GLU A 171 9.92 17.12 8.43
N THR A 172 10.18 17.18 9.74
CA THR A 172 9.11 17.00 10.73
C THR A 172 8.12 18.17 10.78
N SER A 173 8.55 19.42 10.60
CA SER A 173 7.64 20.57 10.52
C SER A 173 6.71 20.42 9.33
N LEU A 174 7.25 20.24 8.12
CA LEU A 174 6.47 20.12 6.89
C LEU A 174 5.55 18.89 6.89
N ALA A 175 5.98 17.77 7.46
CA ALA A 175 5.17 16.55 7.57
C ALA A 175 3.91 16.70 8.44
N GLN A 176 3.82 17.73 9.29
CA GLN A 176 2.62 18.00 10.09
C GLN A 176 1.45 18.53 9.25
N HIS A 177 1.73 19.12 8.08
CA HIS A 177 0.67 19.62 7.22
C HIS A 177 -0.14 18.44 6.61
N PRO A 178 -1.48 18.36 6.78
CA PRO A 178 -2.26 17.18 6.38
C PRO A 178 -2.15 16.77 4.91
N ALA A 179 -1.89 17.74 4.01
CA ALA A 179 -1.71 17.47 2.58
C ALA A 179 -0.34 16.87 2.22
N VAL A 180 0.69 16.99 3.08
CA VAL A 180 2.04 16.47 2.81
C VAL A 180 2.06 14.94 2.94
N ILE A 181 2.50 14.28 1.86
CA ILE A 181 2.60 12.82 1.74
C ILE A 181 3.99 12.35 2.14
N THR A 182 5.02 12.94 1.52
CA THR A 182 6.42 12.65 1.85
C THR A 182 7.21 13.93 2.07
N THR A 183 8.25 13.80 2.88
CA THR A 183 9.31 14.80 3.01
C THR A 183 10.66 14.14 2.75
N ASP A 184 11.48 14.78 1.94
CA ASP A 184 12.83 14.34 1.62
C ASP A 184 13.81 15.50 1.87
N ALA A 185 14.60 15.30 2.92
CA ALA A 185 15.79 16.06 3.27
C ALA A 185 16.83 16.12 2.12
N GLY A 186 17.32 17.31 1.78
CA GLY A 186 18.33 17.45 0.73
C GLY A 186 18.95 18.84 0.59
N TRP A 187 19.57 19.05 -0.57
CA TRP A 187 20.41 20.21 -0.87
C TRP A 187 20.03 20.80 -2.23
N ILE A 188 19.98 22.14 -2.32
CA ILE A 188 19.97 22.89 -3.57
C ILE A 188 21.01 23.99 -3.46
N ASP A 189 22.00 23.98 -4.36
CA ASP A 189 23.06 25.01 -4.43
C ASP A 189 23.79 25.29 -3.10
N GLY A 190 23.91 24.25 -2.26
CA GLY A 190 24.57 24.32 -0.94
C GLY A 190 23.67 24.73 0.22
N GLU A 191 22.41 25.05 -0.05
CA GLU A 191 21.39 25.36 0.95
C GLU A 191 20.64 24.09 1.38
N GLU A 192 20.35 23.99 2.67
CA GLU A 192 19.53 22.92 3.25
C GLU A 192 18.07 23.13 2.88
N VAL A 193 17.48 22.09 2.26
CA VAL A 193 16.11 22.13 1.78
C VAL A 193 15.36 20.86 2.11
N VAL A 194 14.04 20.95 2.11
CA VAL A 194 13.15 19.80 2.15
C VAL A 194 12.26 19.84 0.92
N GLN A 195 12.33 18.79 0.12
CA GLN A 195 11.35 18.53 -0.93
C GLN A 195 10.15 17.80 -0.32
N VAL A 196 8.95 18.22 -0.69
CA VAL A 196 7.71 17.56 -0.26
C VAL A 196 6.92 17.10 -1.47
N HIS A 197 6.29 15.93 -1.36
CA HIS A 197 5.16 15.56 -2.21
C HIS A 197 3.87 15.79 -1.44
N PHE A 198 2.85 16.35 -2.09
CA PHE A 198 1.56 16.65 -1.47
C PHE A 198 0.37 16.25 -2.36
N ASP A 199 -0.78 16.03 -1.74
CA ASP A 199 -2.05 15.79 -2.45
C ASP A 199 -2.68 17.14 -2.85
N PRO A 200 -2.72 17.48 -4.16
CA PRO A 200 -3.29 18.75 -4.62
C PRO A 200 -4.81 18.85 -4.46
N ARG A 201 -5.50 17.76 -4.07
CA ARG A 201 -6.93 17.77 -3.73
C ARG A 201 -7.16 18.18 -2.28
N ALA A 202 -6.15 18.05 -1.43
CA ALA A 202 -6.22 18.38 0.00
C ALA A 202 -5.77 19.82 0.28
N ALA A 203 -4.80 20.35 -0.48
CA ALA A 203 -4.37 21.74 -0.40
C ALA A 203 -3.74 22.22 -1.70
N ALA A 204 -3.89 23.51 -2.02
CA ALA A 204 -3.15 24.15 -3.09
C ALA A 204 -1.68 24.41 -2.68
N ARG A 205 -0.80 24.60 -3.67
CA ARG A 205 0.60 24.95 -3.43
C ARG A 205 0.75 26.21 -2.57
N SER A 206 -0.07 27.23 -2.81
CA SER A 206 -0.05 28.48 -2.05
C SER A 206 -0.39 28.32 -0.57
N GLU A 207 -1.23 27.33 -0.21
CA GLU A 207 -1.53 27.03 1.19
C GLU A 207 -0.32 26.37 1.87
N LEU A 208 0.36 25.47 1.14
CA LEU A 208 1.62 24.88 1.59
C LEU A 208 2.74 25.93 1.74
N ASP A 209 2.82 26.89 0.82
CA ASP A 209 3.80 27.99 0.88
C ASP A 209 3.53 28.92 2.08
N ALA A 210 2.26 29.22 2.36
CA ALA A 210 1.87 29.99 3.53
C ALA A 210 2.24 29.25 4.83
N TYR A 211 1.93 27.96 4.92
CA TYR A 211 2.32 27.12 6.06
C TYR A 211 3.83 27.07 6.25
N ALA A 212 4.60 26.86 5.19
CA ALA A 212 6.06 26.85 5.24
C ALA A 212 6.61 28.21 5.70
N HIS A 213 6.02 29.31 5.23
CA HIS A 213 6.41 30.65 5.65
C HIS A 213 6.17 30.90 7.15
N GLU A 214 5.04 30.43 7.70
CA GLU A 214 4.75 30.49 9.14
C GLU A 214 5.77 29.71 9.98
N GLU A 215 6.27 28.58 9.46
CA GLU A 215 7.36 27.80 10.06
C GLU A 215 8.76 28.43 9.87
N GLY A 216 8.85 29.57 9.18
CA GLY A 216 10.11 30.28 8.91
C GLY A 216 10.90 29.74 7.71
N PHE A 217 10.24 29.02 6.80
CA PHE A 217 10.84 28.44 5.60
C PHE A 217 10.53 29.27 4.34
N GLY A 218 11.38 29.17 3.31
CA GLY A 218 11.21 29.87 2.04
C GLY A 218 10.96 28.92 0.88
N ALA A 219 9.97 29.19 0.02
CA ALA A 219 9.74 28.39 -1.18
C ALA A 219 10.86 28.54 -2.21
N ILE A 220 11.23 27.44 -2.86
CA ILE A 220 12.19 27.40 -3.97
C ILE A 220 11.47 26.89 -5.23
N ASP A 221 11.67 27.60 -6.35
CA ASP A 221 11.06 27.28 -7.65
C ASP A 221 12.03 26.63 -8.65
N SER A 222 13.34 26.67 -8.38
CA SER A 222 14.36 26.16 -9.30
C SER A 222 15.62 25.67 -8.58
N GLY A 223 16.44 24.89 -9.28
CA GLY A 223 17.66 24.29 -8.74
C GLY A 223 17.62 22.76 -8.76
N GLY A 224 18.80 22.15 -8.82
CA GLY A 224 18.94 20.69 -8.82
C GLY A 224 18.87 20.14 -7.40
N PHE A 225 17.79 19.46 -7.05
CA PHE A 225 17.66 18.79 -5.75
C PHE A 225 18.59 17.58 -5.66
N ALA A 226 19.46 17.58 -4.64
CA ALA A 226 20.29 16.46 -4.27
C ALA A 226 19.82 15.91 -2.91
N LEU A 227 19.40 14.65 -2.86
CA LEU A 227 18.97 13.99 -1.63
C LEU A 227 20.13 13.93 -0.61
N ASP A 228 19.82 14.14 0.66
CA ASP A 228 20.79 13.98 1.74
C ASP A 228 21.22 12.51 1.92
N GLY A 229 22.42 12.31 2.48
CA GLY A 229 22.93 10.96 2.78
C GLY A 229 22.30 10.33 4.03
N GLU A 230 21.75 11.14 4.92
CA GLU A 230 21.16 10.77 6.20
C GLU A 230 19.77 11.40 6.46
N PRO A 231 18.80 11.26 5.53
CA PRO A 231 17.46 11.82 5.71
C PRO A 231 16.72 11.10 6.84
N GLN A 232 15.58 11.66 7.27
CA GLN A 232 14.67 11.03 8.23
C GLN A 232 15.37 10.71 9.57
N PHE A 233 16.00 11.74 10.14
CA PHE A 233 16.88 11.66 11.31
C PHE A 233 16.35 10.83 12.48
N TYR A 234 15.07 10.98 12.82
CA TYR A 234 14.48 10.28 13.97
C TYR A 234 14.22 8.80 13.66
N LEU A 235 13.66 8.51 12.48
CA LEU A 235 13.46 7.13 12.01
C LEU A 235 14.79 6.38 11.93
N ARG A 236 15.84 7.01 11.39
CA ARG A 236 17.17 6.40 11.27
C ARG A 236 17.77 5.98 12.61
N LYS A 237 17.36 6.61 13.72
CA LYS A 237 17.83 6.30 15.08
C LYS A 237 16.89 5.35 15.83
N ASN A 238 15.89 4.80 15.16
CA ASN A 238 14.89 3.90 15.73
C ASN A 238 15.00 2.50 15.12
N ALA A 239 14.61 1.46 15.88
CA ALA A 239 14.56 0.07 15.41
C ALA A 239 13.73 -0.11 14.12
N ALA A 240 12.70 0.73 13.94
CA ALA A 240 11.85 0.74 12.75
C ALA A 240 12.61 0.96 11.42
N ARG A 241 13.83 1.51 11.45
CA ARG A 241 14.69 1.60 10.25
C ARG A 241 14.99 0.25 9.60
N HIS A 242 14.90 -0.84 10.36
CA HIS A 242 15.12 -2.18 9.85
C HIS A 242 13.87 -2.79 9.20
N LEU A 243 12.74 -2.08 9.23
CA LEU A 243 11.53 -2.50 8.56
C LEU A 243 11.51 -2.05 7.09
N PRO A 244 10.94 -2.85 6.19
CA PRO A 244 10.57 -2.41 4.86
C PRO A 244 9.35 -1.48 4.99
N LEU A 245 9.52 -0.20 4.64
CA LEU A 245 8.52 0.86 4.83
C LEU A 245 8.25 1.58 3.51
N THR A 246 7.03 2.01 3.28
CA THR A 246 6.72 2.91 2.14
C THR A 246 7.17 4.35 2.42
N PRO A 247 7.34 5.19 1.38
CA PRO A 247 7.70 6.60 1.56
C PRO A 247 6.81 7.38 2.54
N ALA A 248 5.49 7.25 2.46
CA ALA A 248 4.59 7.91 3.38
C ALA A 248 4.67 7.35 4.81
N GLN A 249 4.89 6.03 4.97
CA GLN A 249 5.19 5.44 6.29
C GLN A 249 6.45 6.04 6.91
N ARG A 250 7.53 6.19 6.13
CA ARG A 250 8.79 6.76 6.62
C ARG A 250 8.61 8.18 7.13
N THR A 251 7.90 9.00 6.37
CA THR A 251 7.60 10.40 6.72
C THR A 251 6.82 10.48 8.03
N GLN A 252 5.73 9.72 8.15
CA GLN A 252 4.89 9.74 9.35
C GLN A 252 5.58 9.11 10.57
N ILE A 253 6.39 8.07 10.39
CA ILE A 253 7.16 7.49 11.50
C ILE A 253 8.27 8.45 11.95
N ASN A 254 8.97 9.10 11.02
CA ASN A 254 9.98 10.12 11.35
C ASN A 254 9.37 11.27 12.17
N LEU A 255 8.15 11.68 11.83
CA LEU A 255 7.37 12.63 12.63
C LEU A 255 6.93 12.04 13.97
N ALA A 256 6.40 10.82 14.01
CA ALA A 256 5.81 10.20 15.20
C ALA A 256 6.79 10.03 16.36
N ILE A 257 8.06 9.70 16.07
CA ILE A 257 9.08 9.38 17.07
C ILE A 257 9.33 10.53 18.07
N PRO A 258 9.68 11.76 17.65
CA PRO A 258 9.91 12.86 18.58
C PRO A 258 8.65 13.25 19.38
N TYR A 259 7.46 13.09 18.80
CA TYR A 259 6.17 13.39 19.45
C TYR A 259 5.59 12.21 20.25
N ARG A 260 6.28 11.07 20.31
CA ARG A 260 5.87 9.85 21.03
C ARG A 260 4.51 9.28 20.58
N THR A 261 4.16 9.50 19.32
CA THR A 261 2.98 8.87 18.72
C THR A 261 3.25 7.38 18.51
N PRO A 262 2.32 6.47 18.85
CA PRO A 262 2.50 5.03 18.67
C PRO A 262 2.77 4.65 17.20
N LEU A 263 3.85 3.91 16.94
CA LEU A 263 4.18 3.51 15.56
C LEU A 263 3.19 2.50 14.97
N ALA A 264 2.47 1.77 15.82
CA ALA A 264 1.46 0.80 15.42
C ALA A 264 0.34 1.41 14.56
N ASP A 265 0.12 2.72 14.67
CA ASP A 265 -0.87 3.44 13.87
C ASP A 265 -0.47 3.52 12.38
N PHE A 266 0.82 3.41 12.09
CA PHE A 266 1.38 3.57 10.73
C PHE A 266 1.87 2.26 10.12
N LEU A 267 1.95 1.18 10.91
CA LEU A 267 2.51 -0.09 10.51
C LEU A 267 1.43 -1.13 10.24
N SER A 268 1.68 -2.02 9.27
CA SER A 268 0.85 -3.19 9.05
C SER A 268 1.02 -4.21 10.18
N PRO A 269 0.06 -5.13 10.38
CA PRO A 269 0.19 -6.20 11.37
C PRO A 269 1.52 -6.96 11.27
N GLN A 270 1.98 -7.26 10.05
CA GLN A 270 3.25 -7.94 9.82
C GLN A 270 4.46 -7.08 10.20
N GLN A 271 4.43 -5.78 9.86
CA GLN A 271 5.50 -4.85 10.24
C GLN A 271 5.57 -4.68 11.77
N CYS A 272 4.42 -4.61 12.46
CA CYS A 272 4.35 -4.62 13.92
C CYS A 272 4.96 -5.90 14.51
N ALA A 273 4.61 -7.06 13.95
CA ALA A 273 5.17 -8.35 14.38
C ALA A 273 6.69 -8.42 14.17
N TRP A 274 7.21 -7.84 13.09
CA TRP A 274 8.65 -7.75 12.84
C TRP A 274 9.34 -6.76 13.76
N LEU A 275 8.72 -5.62 14.07
CA LEU A 275 9.27 -4.64 15.02
C LEU A 275 9.44 -5.24 16.41
N ALA A 276 8.51 -6.13 16.81
CA ALA A 276 8.60 -6.87 18.06
C ALA A 276 9.58 -8.07 18.03
N ASN A 277 10.15 -8.40 16.87
CA ASN A 277 11.03 -9.56 16.72
C ASN A 277 12.47 -9.21 17.17
N PRO A 278 13.04 -9.89 18.19
CA PRO A 278 14.40 -9.61 18.67
C PRO A 278 15.51 -9.78 17.63
N ARG A 279 15.26 -10.48 16.52
CA ARG A 279 16.22 -10.70 15.43
C ARG A 279 16.22 -9.57 14.39
N LEU A 280 15.37 -8.56 14.53
CA LEU A 280 15.26 -7.46 13.58
C LEU A 280 16.59 -6.68 13.44
N GLU A 281 17.30 -6.47 14.56
CA GLU A 281 18.51 -5.63 14.66
C GLU A 281 19.83 -6.42 14.56
N ALA A 282 19.86 -7.55 13.85
CA ALA A 282 21.06 -8.39 13.75
C ALA A 282 22.30 -7.63 13.19
N PRO A 283 23.52 -7.85 13.72
CA PRO A 283 24.73 -7.12 13.31
C PRO A 283 25.08 -7.31 11.82
N GLY A 284 25.40 -6.20 11.14
CA GLY A 284 25.97 -6.22 9.78
C GLY A 284 25.02 -5.85 8.64
N GLU A 285 23.76 -5.47 8.92
CA GLU A 285 22.76 -5.26 7.85
C GLU A 285 21.99 -3.93 7.90
N ASN A 286 21.79 -3.43 6.68
CA ASN A 286 21.36 -2.09 6.30
C ASN A 286 19.93 -1.71 6.71
N GLU A 287 19.75 -0.40 6.72
CA GLU A 287 18.51 0.37 6.78
C GLU A 287 17.50 -0.04 5.68
N ALA A 288 16.68 -1.08 5.93
CA ALA A 288 15.70 -1.60 4.98
C ALA A 288 14.68 -0.53 4.53
N TYR A 289 14.36 0.44 5.40
CA TYR A 289 13.45 1.54 5.07
C TYR A 289 13.91 2.40 3.89
N ARG A 290 15.20 2.37 3.53
CA ARG A 290 15.70 3.11 2.35
C ARG A 290 15.43 2.42 1.03
N LYS A 291 15.10 1.13 1.05
CA LYS A 291 14.82 0.33 -0.15
C LYS A 291 13.34 0.33 -0.46
N ASP A 292 12.98 0.01 -1.70
CA ASP A 292 11.59 -0.23 -2.07
C ASP A 292 11.02 -1.37 -1.21
N ILE A 293 9.79 -1.20 -0.72
CA ILE A 293 9.11 -2.18 0.13
C ILE A 293 8.94 -3.53 -0.57
N ARG A 294 8.72 -3.54 -1.89
CA ARG A 294 8.54 -4.72 -2.73
C ARG A 294 9.82 -5.56 -2.79
N GLU A 295 10.98 -4.91 -2.73
CA GLU A 295 12.29 -5.57 -2.74
C GLU A 295 12.76 -5.99 -1.35
N SER A 296 12.58 -5.11 -0.35
CA SER A 296 13.13 -5.31 0.99
C SER A 296 12.30 -6.25 1.87
N ARG A 297 10.98 -6.34 1.63
CA ARG A 297 10.09 -7.22 2.38
C ARG A 297 10.42 -8.72 2.26
N PRO A 298 10.57 -9.32 1.06
CA PRO A 298 10.92 -10.73 0.96
C PRO A 298 12.30 -11.03 1.57
N VAL A 299 13.27 -10.12 1.43
CA VAL A 299 14.60 -10.24 2.04
C VAL A 299 14.50 -10.30 3.56
N LEU A 300 13.72 -9.40 4.18
CA LEU A 300 13.52 -9.42 5.63
C LEU A 300 12.78 -10.68 6.08
N ALA A 301 11.73 -11.10 5.37
CA ALA A 301 10.97 -12.31 5.70
C ALA A 301 11.86 -13.56 5.70
N GLN A 302 12.73 -13.70 4.68
CA GLN A 302 13.69 -14.80 4.61
C GLN A 302 14.68 -14.77 5.77
N ARG A 303 15.24 -13.59 6.08
CA ARG A 303 16.17 -13.40 7.19
C ARG A 303 15.59 -13.77 8.55
N LEU A 304 14.32 -13.41 8.78
CA LEU A 304 13.62 -13.75 10.03
C LEU A 304 13.19 -15.24 10.08
N GLY A 305 13.43 -16.01 9.02
CA GLY A 305 13.04 -17.43 8.95
C GLY A 305 11.53 -17.63 8.83
N LEU A 306 10.81 -16.64 8.28
CA LEU A 306 9.36 -16.63 8.15
C LEU A 306 8.88 -17.04 6.75
N VAL A 307 9.81 -17.40 5.86
CA VAL A 307 9.48 -18.12 4.63
C VAL A 307 9.38 -19.60 5.00
N GLU A 308 8.22 -20.22 4.77
CA GLU A 308 8.07 -21.67 4.90
C GLU A 308 9.18 -22.34 4.09
N LYS A 309 9.98 -23.19 4.75
CA LYS A 309 10.91 -24.07 4.04
C LYS A 309 10.08 -24.99 3.17
N GLU A 310 10.38 -25.00 1.88
CA GLU A 310 9.87 -25.98 0.93
C GLU A 310 10.06 -27.40 1.50
N THR A 311 8.95 -28.10 1.71
CA THR A 311 8.88 -29.57 1.75
C THR A 311 7.80 -30.01 0.80
#